data_AF-A0A285U5B8-F1
#
_entry.id   AF-A0A285U5B8-F1
#
_cell.length_a   1.000
_cell.length_b   1.000
_cell.length_c   1.000
_cell.angle_alpha   90.00
_cell.angle_beta   90.00
_cell.angle_gamma   90.00
#
_symmetry.space_group_name_H-M   'P 1'
#
loop_
_entity.id
_entity.type
_entity.pdbx_description
1 polymer ?
#
loop_
_entity_poly.entity_id
_entity_poly.type
_entity_poly.pdbx_seq_one_letter_code
_entity_poly.pdbx_strand_id
1 'polypeptide(L)'
;MNEIKKSLIKVAGDLSENKVRVRENIYKQHEKKQNYKKNLFSGIGAVALIGVLFLVTSFLINQQNDDLQLATAELFDDQIFNFDIKLNKVMGFNSDESRLEHVYENYEKDLAIYTYALSHGYEISETEMNEIYNRNMEVMFGSEESKKFWNDTFSQANITMAEFEEHLSKTSPYDGARRYLEEHYIKLYPKIDTSVANSLAVKHALPYFREHFADEIKRFKEKHDLPLYNSPIWEGQKKIGRVVAFEDNMFLVVPDATVEDIQILQTEEILEKHLEAYWYPQDEIPNLNVGDLIEVYGKTVESSRSPFVSDIWNVKMIDAYQPDTKSNNTIQLTIDKENISRVKTFVSILNWEEMKLEFTNSPNYKFEVDDIVYEIWSYSDGFVLYSSKGEYRKINEDFSIELAGYLGIGFGEN
;
A
#
# COMPACT_ATOMS: atom_id res chain seq x y z
N MET A 1 -43.31 70.89 -67.25
CA MET A 1 -42.58 69.67 -66.82
C MET A 1 -41.38 70.16 -66.01
N ASN A 2 -41.41 69.95 -64.69
CA ASN A 2 -40.83 70.89 -63.71
C ASN A 2 -39.60 70.30 -63.00
N GLU A 3 -38.58 71.15 -62.78
CA GLU A 3 -37.20 70.84 -62.37
C GLU A 3 -37.05 70.16 -61.00
N ILE A 4 -38.13 70.05 -60.25
CA ILE A 4 -38.17 69.43 -58.92
C ILE A 4 -37.92 67.91 -59.01
N LYS A 5 -38.24 67.25 -60.13
CA LYS A 5 -37.94 65.81 -60.30
C LYS A 5 -36.47 65.51 -60.61
N LYS A 6 -35.65 66.51 -61.00
CA LYS A 6 -34.20 66.31 -61.24
C LYS A 6 -33.34 66.49 -59.99
N SER A 7 -33.80 67.24 -58.97
CA SER A 7 -33.02 67.41 -57.73
C SER A 7 -33.13 66.21 -56.79
N LEU A 8 -34.25 65.50 -56.77
CA LEU A 8 -34.47 64.33 -55.89
C LEU A 8 -33.68 63.08 -56.29
N ILE A 9 -33.33 62.92 -57.57
CA ILE A 9 -32.52 61.77 -58.04
C ILE A 9 -31.02 62.02 -57.84
N LYS A 10 -30.59 63.28 -57.71
CA LYS A 10 -29.16 63.63 -57.51
C LYS A 10 -28.71 63.59 -56.05
N VAL A 11 -29.64 63.48 -55.09
CA VAL A 11 -29.35 63.36 -53.64
C VAL A 11 -29.37 61.91 -53.14
N ALA A 12 -30.01 60.98 -53.87
CA ALA A 12 -30.02 59.56 -53.53
C ALA A 12 -28.75 58.80 -53.99
N GLY A 13 -27.94 59.42 -54.85
CA GLY A 13 -26.76 58.81 -55.48
C GLY A 13 -25.45 58.89 -54.69
N ASP A 14 -25.43 59.51 -53.51
CA ASP A 14 -24.18 59.77 -52.75
C ASP A 14 -24.20 59.19 -51.31
N LEU A 15 -25.07 58.20 -51.07
CA LEU A 15 -25.20 57.50 -49.78
C LEU A 15 -24.69 56.05 -49.82
N SER A 16 -24.28 55.54 -50.99
CA SER A 16 -23.74 54.19 -51.17
C SER A 16 -22.27 54.10 -50.77
N GLU A 17 -21.43 55.09 -51.13
CA GLU A 17 -20.00 55.08 -50.79
C GLU A 17 -19.76 55.28 -49.28
N ASN A 18 -20.61 56.07 -48.61
CA ASN A 18 -20.45 56.36 -47.17
C ASN A 18 -20.87 55.17 -46.28
N LYS A 19 -21.83 54.34 -46.72
CA LYS A 19 -22.25 53.13 -45.97
C LYS A 19 -21.23 51.99 -46.06
N VAL A 20 -20.49 51.87 -47.17
CA VAL A 20 -19.42 50.87 -47.31
C VAL A 20 -18.22 51.25 -46.43
N ARG A 21 -17.81 52.52 -46.42
CA ARG A 21 -16.70 53.01 -45.58
C ARG A 21 -16.97 52.91 -44.08
N VAL A 22 -18.19 53.21 -43.64
CA VAL A 22 -18.58 53.09 -42.23
C VAL A 22 -18.68 51.63 -41.81
N ARG A 23 -19.19 50.73 -42.68
CA ARG A 23 -19.28 49.29 -42.40
C ARG A 23 -17.88 48.66 -42.32
N GLU A 24 -16.95 48.99 -43.22
CA GLU A 24 -15.56 48.52 -43.14
C GLU A 24 -14.82 49.02 -41.89
N ASN A 25 -15.05 50.27 -41.48
CA ASN A 25 -14.43 50.81 -40.26
C ASN A 25 -14.99 50.19 -38.97
N ILE A 26 -16.28 49.85 -38.92
CA ILE A 26 -16.89 49.16 -37.78
C ILE A 26 -16.42 47.70 -37.70
N TYR A 27 -16.29 46.99 -38.84
CA TYR A 27 -15.74 45.63 -38.86
C TYR A 27 -14.25 45.61 -38.44
N LYS A 28 -13.43 46.54 -38.92
CA LYS A 28 -12.02 46.65 -38.51
C LYS A 28 -11.83 47.03 -37.04
N GLN A 29 -12.75 47.82 -36.45
CA GLN A 29 -12.72 48.13 -35.01
C GLN A 29 -13.18 46.94 -34.14
N HIS A 30 -14.13 46.14 -34.62
CA HIS A 30 -14.57 44.91 -33.94
C HIS A 30 -13.49 43.81 -33.98
N GLU A 31 -12.84 43.57 -35.12
CA GLU A 31 -11.72 42.62 -35.22
C GLU A 31 -10.53 43.01 -34.34
N LYS A 32 -10.16 44.30 -34.30
CA LYS A 32 -9.06 44.76 -33.41
C LYS A 32 -9.38 44.54 -31.93
N LYS A 33 -10.62 44.76 -31.48
CA LYS A 33 -11.01 44.54 -30.07
C LYS A 33 -11.17 43.06 -29.71
N GLN A 34 -11.61 42.21 -30.65
CA GLN A 34 -11.72 40.76 -30.42
C GLN A 34 -10.34 40.09 -30.39
N ASN A 35 -9.44 40.48 -31.30
CA ASN A 35 -8.07 39.94 -31.35
C ASN A 35 -7.22 40.40 -30.15
N TYR A 36 -7.44 41.61 -29.62
CA TYR A 36 -6.73 42.06 -28.41
C TYR A 36 -7.15 41.27 -27.17
N LYS A 37 -8.47 41.00 -26.98
CA LYS A 37 -8.96 40.16 -25.88
C LYS A 37 -8.51 38.70 -26.02
N LYS A 38 -8.53 38.15 -27.24
CA LYS A 38 -8.09 36.77 -27.50
C LYS A 38 -6.57 36.61 -27.30
N ASN A 39 -5.77 37.63 -27.66
CA ASN A 39 -4.33 37.66 -27.39
C ASN A 39 -3.98 37.92 -25.92
N LEU A 40 -4.82 38.66 -25.17
CA LEU A 40 -4.65 38.82 -23.72
C LEU A 40 -4.99 37.53 -22.97
N PHE A 41 -6.06 36.83 -23.36
CA PHE A 41 -6.39 35.51 -22.79
C PHE A 41 -5.39 34.42 -23.20
N SER A 42 -4.85 34.44 -24.43
CA SER A 42 -3.77 33.53 -24.81
C SER A 42 -2.44 33.90 -24.14
N GLY A 43 -2.18 35.18 -23.87
CA GLY A 43 -1.02 35.65 -23.12
C GLY A 43 -1.09 35.30 -21.63
N ILE A 44 -2.23 35.51 -20.98
CA ILE A 44 -2.49 35.05 -19.60
C ILE A 44 -2.47 33.52 -19.55
N GLY A 45 -3.03 32.85 -20.54
CA GLY A 45 -2.96 31.39 -20.70
C GLY A 45 -1.51 30.92 -20.80
N ALA A 46 -0.68 31.55 -21.64
CA ALA A 46 0.73 31.21 -21.78
C ALA A 46 1.54 31.52 -20.52
N VAL A 47 1.28 32.64 -19.82
CA VAL A 47 1.94 32.97 -18.55
C VAL A 47 1.49 32.04 -17.43
N ALA A 48 0.22 31.64 -17.40
CA ALA A 48 -0.29 30.64 -16.46
C ALA A 48 0.27 29.25 -16.78
N LEU A 49 0.44 28.89 -18.05
CA LEU A 49 1.01 27.61 -18.46
C LEU A 49 2.52 27.60 -18.23
N ILE A 50 3.22 28.72 -18.43
CA ILE A 50 4.62 28.90 -18.04
C ILE A 50 4.74 28.91 -16.52
N GLY A 51 3.80 29.50 -15.78
CA GLY A 51 3.79 29.50 -14.31
C GLY A 51 3.47 28.14 -13.72
N VAL A 52 2.54 27.39 -14.31
CA VAL A 52 2.26 25.98 -13.98
C VAL A 52 3.43 25.11 -14.42
N LEU A 53 4.04 25.33 -15.59
CA LEU A 53 5.25 24.65 -15.99
C LEU A 53 6.40 24.99 -15.05
N PHE A 54 6.55 26.25 -14.60
CA PHE A 54 7.57 26.64 -13.64
C PHE A 54 7.30 26.00 -12.28
N LEU A 55 6.05 25.96 -11.82
CA LEU A 55 5.68 25.30 -10.58
C LEU A 55 5.85 23.78 -10.67
N VAL A 56 5.47 23.15 -11.78
CA VAL A 56 5.64 21.71 -12.02
C VAL A 56 7.12 21.39 -12.20
N THR A 57 7.90 22.18 -12.94
CA THR A 57 9.35 21.99 -13.06
C THR A 57 10.05 22.32 -11.77
N SER A 58 9.64 23.33 -10.98
CA SER A 58 10.23 23.63 -9.68
C SER A 58 9.83 22.58 -8.64
N PHE A 59 8.63 22.01 -8.73
CA PHE A 59 8.21 20.88 -7.91
C PHE A 59 8.97 19.61 -8.29
N LEU A 60 9.12 19.32 -9.58
CA LEU A 60 9.91 18.20 -10.09
C LEU A 60 11.41 18.38 -9.85
N ILE A 61 11.94 19.61 -9.95
CA ILE A 61 13.33 19.95 -9.66
C ILE A 61 13.58 19.95 -8.15
N ASN A 62 12.60 20.34 -7.32
CA ASN A 62 12.72 20.18 -5.87
C ASN A 62 12.64 18.70 -5.48
N GLN A 63 11.74 17.90 -6.07
CA GLN A 63 11.77 16.43 -5.95
C GLN A 63 13.12 15.86 -6.37
N GLN A 64 13.62 16.25 -7.55
CA GLN A 64 14.94 15.82 -8.03
C GLN A 64 16.08 16.32 -7.16
N ASN A 65 16.01 17.52 -6.59
CA ASN A 65 17.05 18.10 -5.75
C ASN A 65 17.01 17.52 -4.32
N ASP A 66 15.85 17.11 -3.82
CA ASP A 66 15.70 16.37 -2.56
C ASP A 66 16.21 14.93 -2.75
N ASP A 67 15.91 14.29 -3.89
CA ASP A 67 16.51 13.01 -4.32
C ASP A 67 18.04 13.13 -4.52
N LEU A 68 18.53 14.27 -5.07
CA LEU A 68 19.97 14.52 -5.27
C LEU A 68 20.70 14.93 -3.98
N GLN A 69 20.04 15.51 -2.99
CA GLN A 69 20.66 15.81 -1.70
C GLN A 69 20.86 14.53 -0.88
N LEU A 70 19.92 13.59 -0.95
CA LEU A 70 20.10 12.21 -0.46
C LEU A 70 21.26 11.48 -1.17
N ALA A 71 21.57 11.81 -2.42
CA ALA A 71 22.65 11.20 -3.20
C ALA A 71 24.08 11.68 -2.85
N THR A 72 24.26 12.64 -1.94
CA THR A 72 25.60 13.21 -1.63
C THR A 72 26.22 12.75 -0.30
N ALA A 73 25.45 12.13 0.59
CA ALA A 73 25.96 11.36 1.72
C ALA A 73 26.00 9.88 1.32
N GLU A 74 27.02 9.12 1.77
CA GLU A 74 26.99 7.66 1.60
C GLU A 74 25.79 7.11 2.38
N LEU A 75 24.75 6.69 1.67
CA LEU A 75 23.51 6.15 2.24
C LEU A 75 23.77 4.99 3.21
N PHE A 76 24.77 4.17 2.89
CA PHE A 76 25.25 3.09 3.74
C PHE A 76 26.57 3.48 4.40
N ASP A 77 26.62 3.43 5.73
CA ASP A 77 27.80 3.69 6.55
C ASP A 77 28.38 2.38 7.08
N ASP A 78 29.57 2.02 6.60
CA ASP A 78 30.29 0.82 7.05
C ASP A 78 30.53 0.80 8.56
N GLN A 79 30.68 1.95 9.21
CA GLN A 79 30.95 2.01 10.64
C GLN A 79 29.74 1.57 11.46
N ILE A 80 28.52 1.97 11.03
CA ILE A 80 27.27 1.50 11.65
C ILE A 80 27.16 -0.01 11.48
N PHE A 81 27.28 -0.50 10.25
CA PHE A 81 27.16 -1.93 9.95
C PHE A 81 28.18 -2.79 10.70
N ASN A 82 29.45 -2.37 10.73
CA ASN A 82 30.51 -3.09 11.44
C ASN A 82 30.31 -3.06 12.97
N PHE A 83 29.78 -1.96 13.52
CA PHE A 83 29.44 -1.87 14.93
C PHE A 83 28.37 -2.92 15.29
N ASP A 84 27.31 -3.02 14.49
CA ASP A 84 26.22 -3.97 14.72
C ASP A 84 26.67 -5.43 14.58
N ILE A 85 27.59 -5.72 13.66
CA ILE A 85 28.22 -7.05 13.56
C ILE A 85 28.98 -7.42 14.84
N LYS A 86 29.77 -6.49 15.39
CA LYS A 86 30.52 -6.71 16.64
C LYS A 86 29.57 -6.98 17.80
N LEU A 87 28.52 -6.17 17.93
CA LEU A 87 27.57 -6.28 19.02
C LEU A 87 26.75 -7.58 18.92
N ASN A 88 26.22 -7.89 17.74
CA ASN A 88 25.43 -9.10 17.52
C ASN A 88 26.23 -10.39 17.79
N LYS A 89 27.54 -10.38 17.49
CA LYS A 89 28.45 -11.51 17.77
C LYS A 89 28.44 -11.94 19.24
N VAL A 90 28.44 -10.97 20.15
CA VAL A 90 28.49 -11.23 21.61
C VAL A 90 27.13 -11.66 22.13
N MET A 91 26.06 -11.13 21.54
CA MET A 91 24.69 -11.43 21.96
C MET A 91 24.20 -12.81 21.48
N GLY A 92 24.97 -13.50 20.63
CA GLY A 92 24.83 -14.93 20.36
C GLY A 92 23.65 -15.31 19.45
N PHE A 93 23.23 -14.40 18.56
CA PHE A 93 21.95 -14.56 17.87
C PHE A 93 21.94 -15.53 16.67
N ASN A 94 23.06 -15.98 16.08
CA ASN A 94 23.04 -16.84 14.87
C ASN A 94 24.40 -17.50 14.53
N SER A 95 24.43 -18.40 13.54
CA SER A 95 25.67 -18.83 12.87
C SER A 95 26.29 -17.69 12.06
N ASP A 96 27.57 -17.77 11.68
CA ASP A 96 28.30 -16.63 11.12
C ASP A 96 27.69 -16.04 9.83
N GLU A 97 27.12 -16.87 8.94
CA GLU A 97 26.54 -16.41 7.66
C GLU A 97 25.13 -15.82 7.84
N SER A 98 24.24 -16.49 8.58
CA SER A 98 22.90 -15.96 8.88
C SER A 98 22.94 -14.74 9.80
N ARG A 99 24.03 -14.54 10.53
CA ARG A 99 24.27 -13.34 11.34
C ARG A 99 24.49 -12.10 10.47
N LEU A 100 25.29 -12.19 9.42
CA LEU A 100 25.56 -11.04 8.54
C LEU A 100 24.30 -10.61 7.79
N GLU A 101 23.54 -11.56 7.26
CA GLU A 101 22.25 -11.31 6.61
C GLU A 101 21.27 -10.64 7.58
N HIS A 102 21.17 -11.15 8.81
CA HIS A 102 20.29 -10.56 9.83
C HIS A 102 20.68 -9.13 10.21
N VAL A 103 21.97 -8.84 10.40
CA VAL A 103 22.44 -7.48 10.70
C VAL A 103 22.15 -6.55 9.54
N TYR A 104 22.38 -6.99 8.30
CA TYR A 104 22.05 -6.22 7.11
C TYR A 104 20.55 -5.93 7.01
N GLU A 105 19.68 -6.92 7.25
CA GLU A 105 18.23 -6.74 7.18
C GLU A 105 17.70 -5.72 8.19
N ASN A 106 18.28 -5.65 9.39
CA ASN A 106 17.91 -4.63 10.37
C ASN A 106 18.42 -3.25 9.95
N TYR A 107 19.66 -3.17 9.46
CA TYR A 107 20.21 -1.91 8.99
C TYR A 107 19.46 -1.37 7.76
N GLU A 108 19.08 -2.24 6.82
CA GLU A 108 18.22 -1.91 5.68
C GLU A 108 16.86 -1.36 6.13
N LYS A 109 16.23 -1.93 7.17
CA LYS A 109 14.96 -1.43 7.73
C LYS A 109 15.11 -0.03 8.31
N ASP A 110 16.19 0.26 9.03
CA ASP A 110 16.42 1.59 9.62
C ASP A 110 16.63 2.64 8.54
N LEU A 111 17.43 2.34 7.50
CA LEU A 111 17.61 3.20 6.33
C LEU A 111 16.30 3.40 5.56
N ALA A 112 15.52 2.34 5.40
CA ALA A 112 14.23 2.41 4.73
C ALA A 112 13.26 3.33 5.47
N ILE A 113 13.13 3.16 6.79
CA ILE A 113 12.29 4.01 7.65
C ILE A 113 12.74 5.47 7.54
N TYR A 114 14.05 5.72 7.63
CA TYR A 114 14.61 7.05 7.56
C TYR A 114 14.31 7.74 6.22
N THR A 115 14.66 7.10 5.11
CA THR A 115 14.43 7.64 3.77
C THR A 115 12.95 7.81 3.44
N TYR A 116 12.10 6.88 3.88
CA TYR A 116 10.66 6.99 3.71
C TYR A 116 10.08 8.17 4.51
N ALA A 117 10.53 8.38 5.76
CA ALA A 117 10.12 9.55 6.54
C ALA A 117 10.52 10.87 5.84
N LEU A 118 11.74 10.96 5.31
CA LEU A 118 12.18 12.13 4.53
C LEU A 118 11.32 12.34 3.28
N SER A 119 10.92 11.27 2.58
CA SER A 119 10.03 11.37 1.41
C SER A 119 8.64 11.95 1.72
N HIS A 120 8.19 11.82 2.97
CA HIS A 120 6.97 12.44 3.49
C HIS A 120 7.17 13.89 3.99
N GLY A 121 8.38 14.43 3.87
CA GLY A 121 8.72 15.78 4.29
C GLY A 121 8.94 15.93 5.80
N TYR A 122 9.20 14.83 6.52
CA TYR A 122 9.57 14.91 7.93
C TYR A 122 11.00 15.41 8.10
N GLU A 123 11.18 16.49 8.86
CA GLU A 123 12.49 17.03 9.21
C GLU A 123 12.88 16.61 10.62
N ILE A 124 13.99 15.90 10.76
CA ILE A 124 14.51 15.48 12.07
C ILE A 124 15.45 16.56 12.59
N SER A 125 15.00 17.26 13.63
CA SER A 125 15.76 18.39 14.19
C SER A 125 16.96 17.93 15.02
N GLU A 126 17.99 18.77 15.10
CA GLU A 126 19.17 18.54 15.95
C GLU A 126 18.79 18.42 17.44
N THR A 127 17.81 19.21 17.90
CA THR A 127 17.29 19.12 19.26
C THR A 127 16.71 17.73 19.54
N GLU A 128 15.94 17.20 18.61
CA GLU A 128 15.35 15.86 18.75
C GLU A 128 16.41 14.76 18.73
N MET A 129 17.40 14.83 17.83
CA MET A 129 18.51 13.88 17.81
C MET A 129 19.25 13.86 19.15
N ASN A 130 19.47 15.03 19.76
CA ASN A 130 20.08 15.13 21.07
C ASN A 130 19.19 14.55 22.19
N GLU A 131 17.87 14.72 22.11
CA GLU A 131 16.94 14.11 23.07
C GLU A 131 16.92 12.59 22.98
N ILE A 132 16.92 12.03 21.76
CA ILE A 132 17.00 10.60 21.50
C ILE A 132 18.32 10.03 22.01
N TYR A 133 19.44 10.68 21.66
CA TYR A 133 20.77 10.32 22.15
C TYR A 133 20.78 10.22 23.68
N ASN A 134 20.32 11.27 24.37
CA ASN A 134 20.32 11.32 25.84
C ASN A 134 19.41 10.25 26.45
N ARG A 135 18.25 9.99 25.84
CA ARG A 135 17.33 8.94 26.29
C ARG A 135 17.97 7.55 26.16
N ASN A 136 18.61 7.27 25.03
CA ASN A 136 19.28 5.99 24.80
C ASN A 136 20.47 5.80 25.77
N MET A 137 21.23 6.87 26.03
CA MET A 137 22.25 6.88 27.08
C MET A 137 21.68 6.58 28.47
N GLU A 138 20.53 7.18 28.82
CA GLU A 138 19.86 6.95 30.09
C GLU A 138 19.34 5.50 30.22
N VAL A 139 18.77 4.92 29.16
CA VAL A 139 18.30 3.53 29.16
C VAL A 139 19.46 2.55 29.39
N MET A 140 20.60 2.78 28.74
CA MET A 140 21.76 1.90 28.85
C MET A 140 22.58 2.12 30.13
N PHE A 141 22.68 3.36 30.61
CA PHE A 141 23.61 3.73 31.69
C PHE A 141 22.96 4.38 32.92
N GLY A 142 21.63 4.52 32.95
CA GLY A 142 20.90 5.16 34.06
C GLY A 142 20.75 4.30 35.32
N SER A 143 21.03 2.99 35.23
CA SER A 143 21.08 2.08 36.38
C SER A 143 22.44 1.38 36.48
N GLU A 144 22.88 1.07 37.70
CA GLU A 144 24.15 0.33 37.91
C GLU A 144 24.11 -1.07 37.28
N GLU A 145 22.95 -1.71 37.25
CA GLU A 145 22.76 -3.01 36.62
C GLU A 145 22.91 -2.93 35.09
N SER A 146 22.18 -2.02 34.44
CA SER A 146 22.27 -1.80 32.99
C SER A 146 23.70 -1.40 32.60
N LYS A 147 24.30 -0.47 33.35
CA LYS A 147 25.67 -0.02 33.12
C LYS A 147 26.67 -1.17 33.19
N LYS A 148 26.55 -2.05 34.18
CA LYS A 148 27.41 -3.23 34.29
C LYS A 148 27.23 -4.16 33.09
N PHE A 149 25.98 -4.47 32.74
CA PHE A 149 25.66 -5.33 31.60
C PHE A 149 26.25 -4.79 30.27
N TRP A 150 26.04 -3.51 29.98
CA TRP A 150 26.55 -2.89 28.75
C TRP A 150 28.08 -2.77 28.74
N ASN A 151 28.71 -2.43 29.86
CA ASN A 151 30.18 -2.43 29.95
C ASN A 151 30.78 -3.82 29.72
N ASP A 152 30.18 -4.87 30.29
CA ASP A 152 30.62 -6.26 30.09
C ASP A 152 30.42 -6.69 28.62
N THR A 153 29.31 -6.28 28.00
CA THR A 153 29.00 -6.56 26.60
C THR A 153 29.97 -5.86 25.65
N PHE A 154 30.22 -4.56 25.85
CA PHE A 154 31.16 -3.79 25.04
C PHE A 154 32.60 -4.28 25.20
N SER A 155 33.00 -4.68 26.40
CA SER A 155 34.31 -5.29 26.65
C SER A 155 34.50 -6.60 25.87
N GLN A 156 33.47 -7.45 25.83
CA GLN A 156 33.48 -8.69 25.04
C GLN A 156 33.47 -8.43 23.54
N ALA A 157 32.77 -7.39 23.09
CA ALA A 157 32.66 -7.01 21.69
C ALA A 157 33.88 -6.22 21.18
N ASN A 158 34.81 -5.87 22.08
CA ASN A 158 35.91 -4.93 21.81
C ASN A 158 35.38 -3.61 21.22
N ILE A 159 34.35 -3.05 21.87
CA ILE A 159 33.73 -1.76 21.58
C ILE A 159 34.15 -0.78 22.67
N THR A 160 34.67 0.37 22.27
CA THR A 160 34.97 1.49 23.16
C THR A 160 33.74 2.37 23.37
N MET A 161 33.72 3.13 24.47
CA MET A 161 32.64 4.09 24.72
C MET A 161 32.54 5.14 23.60
N ALA A 162 33.67 5.59 23.05
CA ALA A 162 33.68 6.54 21.95
C ALA A 162 33.06 5.97 20.66
N GLU A 163 33.36 4.71 20.31
CA GLU A 163 32.72 4.02 19.18
C GLU A 163 31.20 3.89 19.39
N PHE A 164 30.77 3.63 20.62
CA PHE A 164 29.34 3.56 20.95
C PHE A 164 28.64 4.93 20.86
N GLU A 165 29.23 5.98 21.41
CA GLU A 165 28.68 7.34 21.34
C GLU A 165 28.59 7.83 19.88
N GLU A 166 29.61 7.53 19.06
CA GLU A 166 29.61 7.84 17.62
C GLU A 166 28.50 7.06 16.89
N HIS A 167 28.38 5.75 17.13
CA HIS A 167 27.32 4.93 16.57
C HIS A 167 25.94 5.48 16.95
N LEU A 168 25.71 5.78 18.23
CA LEU A 168 24.45 6.31 18.72
C LEU A 168 24.11 7.66 18.08
N SER A 169 25.09 8.55 17.93
CA SER A 169 24.90 9.83 17.25
C SER A 169 24.49 9.65 15.79
N LYS A 170 25.04 8.64 15.09
CA LYS A 170 24.76 8.35 13.68
C LYS A 170 23.42 7.65 13.46
N THR A 171 22.95 6.86 14.42
CA THR A 171 21.67 6.13 14.32
C THR A 171 20.49 6.87 14.93
N SER A 172 20.72 7.89 15.77
CA SER A 172 19.66 8.75 16.33
C SER A 172 18.68 9.33 15.29
N PRO A 173 19.08 9.72 14.06
CA PRO A 173 18.13 10.13 13.03
C PRO A 173 17.12 9.04 12.64
N TYR A 174 17.51 7.76 12.68
CA TYR A 174 16.62 6.65 12.33
C TYR A 174 15.50 6.48 13.35
N ASP A 175 15.82 6.61 14.63
CA ASP A 175 14.85 6.61 15.73
C ASP A 175 13.87 7.80 15.63
N GLY A 176 14.37 8.98 15.23
CA GLY A 176 13.53 10.16 14.98
C GLY A 176 12.54 9.93 13.84
N ALA A 177 13.03 9.43 12.70
CA ALA A 177 12.19 9.05 11.56
C ALA A 177 11.11 8.03 11.95
N ARG A 178 11.50 7.00 12.71
CA ARG A 178 10.60 5.97 13.21
C ARG A 178 9.47 6.58 14.02
N ARG A 179 9.78 7.47 14.97
CA ARG A 179 8.79 8.16 15.79
C ARG A 179 7.81 8.99 14.95
N TYR A 180 8.28 9.69 13.93
CA TYR A 180 7.39 10.45 13.03
C TYR A 180 6.43 9.55 12.26
N LEU A 181 6.91 8.41 11.75
CA LEU A 181 6.06 7.45 11.05
C LEU A 181 5.10 6.74 12.02
N GLU A 182 5.52 6.41 13.23
CA GLU A 182 4.64 5.89 14.28
C GLU A 182 3.49 6.87 14.56
N GLU A 183 3.81 8.14 14.82
CA GLU A 183 2.82 9.20 15.07
C GLU A 183 1.90 9.41 13.85
N HIS A 184 2.45 9.31 12.63
CA HIS A 184 1.67 9.38 11.39
C HIS A 184 0.60 8.28 11.34
N TYR A 185 0.99 7.02 11.50
CA TYR A 185 0.06 5.89 11.39
C TYR A 185 -0.91 5.82 12.57
N ILE A 186 -0.50 6.16 13.79
CA ILE A 186 -1.42 6.27 14.94
C ILE A 186 -2.47 7.35 14.69
N LYS A 187 -2.09 8.47 14.08
CA LYS A 187 -3.04 9.53 13.72
C LYS A 187 -4.02 9.09 12.62
N LEU A 188 -3.56 8.30 11.65
CA LEU A 188 -4.44 7.75 10.61
C LEU A 188 -5.37 6.66 11.15
N TYR A 189 -4.88 5.86 12.09
CA TYR A 189 -5.56 4.69 12.65
C TYR A 189 -5.54 4.71 14.19
N PRO A 190 -6.41 5.51 14.85
CA PRO A 190 -6.39 5.78 16.29
C PRO A 190 -6.40 4.59 17.25
N LYS A 191 -6.77 3.38 16.80
CA LYS A 191 -6.83 2.17 17.65
C LYS A 191 -5.50 1.40 17.67
N ILE A 192 -4.55 1.74 16.80
CA ILE A 192 -3.24 1.07 16.76
C ILE A 192 -2.30 1.68 17.79
N ASP A 193 -1.33 0.88 18.22
CA ASP A 193 -0.24 1.33 19.07
C ASP A 193 1.06 1.51 18.27
N THR A 194 2.17 1.76 18.97
CA THR A 194 3.48 1.96 18.33
C THR A 194 4.01 0.70 17.65
N SER A 195 3.67 -0.50 18.14
CA SER A 195 4.10 -1.79 17.59
C SER A 195 3.46 -2.05 16.22
N VAL A 196 2.14 -1.89 16.12
CA VAL A 196 1.40 -1.98 14.85
C VAL A 196 1.78 -0.85 13.90
N ALA A 197 1.93 0.39 14.41
CA ALA A 197 2.36 1.52 13.59
C ALA A 197 3.75 1.33 12.98
N ASN A 198 4.70 0.79 13.74
CA ASN A 198 6.02 0.42 13.24
C ASN A 198 5.93 -0.63 12.13
N SER A 199 5.07 -1.63 12.29
CA SER A 199 4.91 -2.66 11.27
C SER A 199 4.38 -2.09 9.95
N LEU A 200 3.40 -1.17 10.01
CA LEU A 200 2.91 -0.43 8.85
C LEU A 200 4.00 0.45 8.24
N ALA A 201 4.80 1.13 9.05
CA ALA A 201 5.93 1.92 8.56
C ALA A 201 6.91 1.05 7.75
N VAL A 202 7.26 -0.13 8.26
CA VAL A 202 8.14 -1.08 7.56
C VAL A 202 7.49 -1.63 6.28
N LYS A 203 6.18 -1.90 6.29
CA LYS A 203 5.43 -2.35 5.10
C LYS A 203 5.63 -1.41 3.91
N HIS A 204 5.57 -0.11 4.15
CA HIS A 204 5.69 0.90 3.10
C HIS A 204 7.14 1.30 2.81
N ALA A 205 7.96 1.42 3.85
CA ALA A 205 9.33 1.90 3.73
C ALA A 205 10.24 0.93 2.97
N LEU A 206 10.14 -0.39 3.22
CA LEU A 206 11.04 -1.37 2.60
C LEU A 206 10.88 -1.47 1.07
N PRO A 207 9.66 -1.61 0.51
CA PRO A 207 9.47 -1.57 -0.94
C PRO A 207 9.97 -0.27 -1.56
N TYR A 208 9.62 0.89 -0.96
CA TYR A 208 10.07 2.20 -1.41
C TYR A 208 11.60 2.27 -1.49
N PHE A 209 12.28 1.88 -0.41
CA PHE A 209 13.75 1.90 -0.33
C PHE A 209 14.41 0.99 -1.38
N ARG A 210 13.90 -0.25 -1.51
CA ARG A 210 14.44 -1.23 -2.47
C ARG A 210 14.23 -0.81 -3.92
N GLU A 211 13.16 -0.07 -4.20
CA GLU A 211 12.90 0.50 -5.53
C GLU A 211 13.83 1.68 -5.85
N HIS A 212 13.99 2.62 -4.91
CA HIS A 212 14.72 3.88 -5.16
C HIS A 212 16.23 3.76 -5.01
N PHE A 213 16.73 2.80 -4.23
CA PHE A 213 18.16 2.66 -3.91
C PHE A 213 18.74 1.29 -4.31
N ALA A 214 18.19 0.67 -5.36
CA ALA A 214 18.57 -0.67 -5.81
C ALA A 214 20.08 -0.81 -6.13
N ASP A 215 20.70 0.21 -6.72
CA ASP A 215 22.11 0.20 -7.10
C ASP A 215 23.05 0.36 -5.89
N GLU A 216 22.66 1.16 -4.91
CA GLU A 216 23.35 1.35 -3.63
C GLU A 216 23.30 0.07 -2.81
N ILE A 217 22.11 -0.53 -2.69
CA ILE A 217 21.89 -1.83 -2.03
C ILE A 217 22.79 -2.90 -2.64
N LYS A 218 22.78 -3.01 -3.98
CA LYS A 218 23.59 -4.00 -4.68
C LYS A 218 25.09 -3.79 -4.41
N ARG A 219 25.59 -2.55 -4.53
CA ARG A 219 26.98 -2.21 -4.27
C ARG A 219 27.40 -2.54 -2.83
N PHE A 220 26.56 -2.23 -1.85
CA PHE A 220 26.82 -2.55 -0.45
C PHE A 220 26.86 -4.07 -0.21
N LYS A 221 25.89 -4.80 -0.77
CA LYS A 221 25.84 -6.27 -0.68
C LYS A 221 27.05 -6.95 -1.32
N GLU A 222 27.45 -6.51 -2.51
CA GLU A 222 28.65 -7.02 -3.20
C GLU A 222 29.93 -6.74 -2.41
N LYS A 223 30.04 -5.57 -1.77
CA LYS A 223 31.20 -5.19 -0.96
C LYS A 223 31.37 -6.05 0.30
N HIS A 224 30.26 -6.53 0.88
CA HIS A 224 30.23 -7.27 2.14
C HIS A 224 29.90 -8.76 1.98
N ASP A 225 29.98 -9.28 0.75
CA ASP A 225 29.69 -10.69 0.40
C ASP A 225 28.28 -11.15 0.87
N LEU A 226 27.30 -10.24 0.84
CA LEU A 226 25.91 -10.53 1.22
C LEU A 226 25.10 -11.11 0.05
N PRO A 227 24.06 -11.91 0.32
CA PRO A 227 23.19 -12.42 -0.74
C PRO A 227 22.52 -11.30 -1.55
N LEU A 228 22.64 -11.39 -2.87
CA LEU A 228 22.08 -10.39 -3.80
C LEU A 228 20.56 -10.47 -3.95
N TYR A 229 19.94 -11.56 -3.51
CA TYR A 229 18.49 -11.61 -3.40
C TYR A 229 18.02 -10.72 -2.24
N ASN A 230 16.83 -10.16 -2.36
CA ASN A 230 16.18 -9.49 -1.25
C ASN A 230 15.31 -10.52 -0.53
N SER A 231 15.44 -10.59 0.79
CA SER A 231 14.56 -11.44 1.60
C SER A 231 13.11 -11.07 1.32
N PRO A 232 12.26 -12.08 1.07
CA PRO A 232 10.86 -11.83 0.77
C PRO A 232 10.24 -11.10 1.95
N ILE A 233 9.41 -10.13 1.63
CA ILE A 233 8.56 -9.49 2.62
C ILE A 233 7.54 -10.57 3.03
N TRP A 234 7.74 -11.20 4.18
CA TRP A 234 6.78 -12.15 4.72
C TRP A 234 5.41 -11.45 4.83
N GLU A 235 4.30 -12.05 4.42
CA GLU A 235 2.99 -11.37 4.45
C GLU A 235 2.30 -11.47 5.82
N GLY A 236 2.82 -12.28 6.75
CA GLY A 236 2.19 -12.46 8.06
C GLY A 236 1.45 -13.78 8.22
N GLN A 237 0.79 -13.90 9.37
CA GLN A 237 -0.17 -14.95 9.64
C GLN A 237 -1.51 -14.61 8.99
N LYS A 238 -2.14 -15.63 8.41
CA LYS A 238 -3.44 -15.50 7.79
C LYS A 238 -4.57 -15.60 8.83
N LYS A 239 -5.57 -14.75 8.69
CA LYS A 239 -6.88 -14.80 9.37
C LYS A 239 -7.99 -14.70 8.34
N ILE A 240 -9.08 -15.44 8.54
CA ILE A 240 -10.26 -15.42 7.66
C ILE A 240 -11.45 -15.03 8.50
N GLY A 241 -12.31 -14.17 7.97
CA GLY A 241 -13.53 -13.78 8.65
C GLY A 241 -14.36 -12.78 7.86
N ARG A 242 -15.53 -12.46 8.40
CA ARG A 242 -16.41 -11.46 7.81
C ARG A 242 -16.12 -10.07 8.36
N VAL A 243 -16.19 -9.07 7.50
CA VAL A 243 -16.17 -7.66 7.90
C VAL A 243 -17.49 -7.34 8.57
N VAL A 244 -17.48 -6.84 9.81
CA VAL A 244 -18.70 -6.56 10.59
C VAL A 244 -18.91 -5.07 10.87
N ALA A 245 -17.86 -4.25 10.75
CA ALA A 245 -17.93 -2.81 11.01
C ALA A 245 -16.75 -2.06 10.38
N PHE A 246 -16.93 -0.75 10.19
CA PHE A 246 -15.87 0.21 9.87
C PHE A 246 -15.91 1.35 10.89
N GLU A 247 -14.75 1.74 11.40
CA GLU A 247 -14.62 2.84 12.36
C GLU A 247 -13.17 3.35 12.33
N ASP A 248 -12.97 4.66 12.42
CA ASP A 248 -11.64 5.29 12.53
C ASP A 248 -10.63 4.89 11.44
N ASN A 249 -11.09 4.80 10.17
CA ASN A 249 -10.30 4.28 9.03
C ASN A 249 -9.81 2.84 9.23
N MET A 250 -10.49 2.07 10.06
CA MET A 250 -10.23 0.66 10.31
C MET A 250 -11.47 -0.15 10.00
N PHE A 251 -11.31 -1.46 9.86
CA PHE A 251 -12.40 -2.40 9.68
C PHE A 251 -12.24 -3.57 10.64
N LEU A 252 -13.38 -4.08 11.12
CA LEU A 252 -13.46 -5.15 12.11
C LEU A 252 -13.79 -6.46 11.41
N VAL A 253 -12.97 -7.48 11.64
CA VAL A 253 -13.14 -8.82 11.09
C VAL A 253 -13.46 -9.81 12.20
N VAL A 254 -14.51 -10.61 12.01
CA VAL A 254 -14.92 -11.66 12.94
C VAL A 254 -14.90 -13.01 12.21
N PRO A 255 -13.99 -13.95 12.58
CA PRO A 255 -13.81 -15.21 11.86
C PRO A 255 -15.07 -16.05 11.67
N ASP A 256 -15.87 -16.19 12.72
CA ASP A 256 -17.02 -17.11 12.74
C ASP A 256 -18.37 -16.43 12.50
N ALA A 257 -18.36 -15.13 12.16
CA ALA A 257 -19.60 -14.41 11.86
C ALA A 257 -20.27 -14.96 10.58
N THR A 258 -21.57 -15.23 10.67
CA THR A 258 -22.39 -15.75 9.56
C THR A 258 -23.07 -14.63 8.78
N VAL A 259 -23.65 -14.94 7.62
CA VAL A 259 -24.47 -13.97 6.88
C VAL A 259 -25.68 -13.54 7.70
N GLU A 260 -26.30 -14.48 8.41
CA GLU A 260 -27.43 -14.22 9.31
C GLU A 260 -27.06 -13.24 10.43
N ASP A 261 -25.87 -13.40 11.02
CA ASP A 261 -25.36 -12.48 12.06
C ASP A 261 -25.26 -11.05 11.53
N ILE A 262 -24.70 -10.88 10.34
CA ILE A 262 -24.59 -9.56 9.67
C ILE A 262 -25.97 -8.94 9.42
N GLN A 263 -26.99 -9.75 9.12
CA GLN A 263 -28.33 -9.27 8.77
C GLN A 263 -29.19 -8.89 9.97
N ILE A 264 -29.00 -9.54 11.11
CA ILE A 264 -29.94 -9.48 12.24
C ILE A 264 -29.34 -8.80 13.46
N LEU A 265 -28.04 -8.96 13.71
CA LEU A 265 -27.39 -8.51 14.93
C LEU A 265 -26.68 -7.17 14.74
N GLN A 266 -26.63 -6.38 15.82
CA GLN A 266 -25.72 -5.23 15.90
C GLN A 266 -24.28 -5.69 16.14
N THR A 267 -23.30 -4.85 15.81
CA THR A 267 -21.87 -5.18 15.94
C THR A 267 -21.50 -5.66 17.35
N GLU A 268 -22.02 -5.03 18.40
CA GLU A 268 -21.76 -5.43 19.79
C GLU A 268 -22.30 -6.82 20.09
N GLU A 269 -23.49 -7.16 19.57
CA GLU A 269 -24.11 -8.49 19.75
C GLU A 269 -23.31 -9.58 19.01
N ILE A 270 -22.75 -9.25 17.83
CA ILE A 270 -21.85 -10.13 17.09
C ILE A 270 -20.57 -10.40 17.91
N LEU A 271 -19.99 -9.37 18.54
CA LEU A 271 -18.80 -9.51 19.39
C LEU A 271 -19.07 -10.27 20.70
N GLU A 272 -20.29 -10.19 21.25
CA GLU A 272 -20.69 -11.01 22.40
C GLU A 272 -20.88 -12.49 22.01
N LYS A 273 -21.38 -12.75 20.78
CA LYS A 273 -21.58 -14.10 20.25
C LYS A 273 -20.26 -14.76 19.87
N HIS A 274 -19.33 -14.01 19.28
CA HIS A 274 -18.07 -14.50 18.74
C HIS A 274 -16.87 -13.97 19.52
N LEU A 275 -16.14 -14.87 20.18
CA LEU A 275 -15.09 -14.49 21.14
C LEU A 275 -13.82 -13.92 20.50
N GLU A 276 -13.64 -14.06 19.19
CA GLU A 276 -12.49 -13.54 18.44
C GLU A 276 -12.90 -12.50 17.41
N ALA A 277 -12.26 -11.34 17.45
CA ALA A 277 -12.43 -10.27 16.49
C ALA A 277 -11.15 -9.46 16.37
N TYR A 278 -10.91 -8.86 15.20
CA TYR A 278 -9.66 -8.17 14.88
C TYR A 278 -9.95 -6.86 14.15
N TRP A 279 -9.44 -5.75 14.66
CA TRP A 279 -9.39 -4.47 13.95
C TRP A 279 -8.15 -4.43 13.07
N TYR A 280 -8.34 -4.06 11.80
CA TYR A 280 -7.28 -3.85 10.82
C TYR A 280 -7.39 -2.44 10.21
N PRO A 281 -6.28 -1.77 9.92
CA PRO A 281 -6.30 -0.47 9.25
C PRO A 281 -6.72 -0.61 7.77
N GLN A 282 -7.42 0.39 7.24
CA GLN A 282 -7.71 0.49 5.81
C GLN A 282 -6.50 1.08 5.08
N ASP A 283 -5.46 0.28 4.93
CA ASP A 283 -4.15 0.69 4.39
C ASP A 283 -3.83 -0.04 3.08
N GLU A 284 -3.96 0.67 1.96
CA GLU A 284 -3.77 0.17 0.58
C GLU A 284 -4.55 -1.11 0.25
N ILE A 285 -5.79 -1.20 0.74
CA ILE A 285 -6.65 -2.35 0.53
C ILE A 285 -7.76 -2.05 -0.49
N PRO A 286 -8.34 -3.07 -1.15
CA PRO A 286 -9.53 -2.88 -1.95
C PRO A 286 -10.68 -2.32 -1.09
N ASN A 287 -11.64 -1.66 -1.73
CA ASN A 287 -12.87 -1.24 -1.04
C ASN A 287 -13.60 -2.48 -0.52
N LEU A 288 -13.90 -2.48 0.77
CA LEU A 288 -14.63 -3.54 1.46
C LEU A 288 -16.01 -3.04 1.90
N ASN A 289 -16.94 -3.96 2.09
CA ASN A 289 -18.27 -3.73 2.64
C ASN A 289 -18.50 -4.58 3.88
N VAL A 290 -19.43 -4.13 4.73
CA VAL A 290 -19.92 -4.96 5.84
C VAL A 290 -20.57 -6.21 5.25
N GLY A 291 -20.18 -7.36 5.78
CA GLY A 291 -20.57 -8.68 5.34
C GLY A 291 -19.52 -9.39 4.48
N ASP A 292 -18.58 -8.68 3.85
CA ASP A 292 -17.58 -9.31 2.98
C ASP A 292 -16.77 -10.36 3.75
N LEU A 293 -16.60 -11.55 3.17
CA LEU A 293 -15.73 -12.59 3.69
C LEU A 293 -14.35 -12.43 3.05
N ILE A 294 -13.32 -12.30 3.89
CA ILE A 294 -11.96 -11.97 3.44
C ILE A 294 -10.90 -12.81 4.15
N GLU A 295 -9.77 -12.99 3.49
CA GLU A 295 -8.50 -13.38 4.09
C GLU A 295 -7.66 -12.14 4.35
N VAL A 296 -7.21 -11.95 5.59
CA VAL A 296 -6.30 -10.88 6.00
C VAL A 296 -4.97 -11.49 6.44
N TYR A 297 -3.87 -10.85 6.06
CA TYR A 297 -2.51 -11.26 6.44
C TYR A 297 -1.88 -10.14 7.26
N GLY A 298 -1.48 -10.47 8.50
CA GLY A 298 -0.89 -9.53 9.47
C GLY A 298 0.28 -10.17 10.22
N LYS A 299 1.27 -9.38 10.64
CA LYS A 299 2.46 -9.84 11.37
C LYS A 299 2.39 -9.56 12.86
N THR A 300 1.79 -8.43 13.20
CA THR A 300 1.81 -7.87 14.55
C THR A 300 0.38 -7.80 15.03
N VAL A 301 0.09 -8.56 16.08
CA VAL A 301 -1.20 -8.55 16.76
C VAL A 301 -0.99 -8.04 18.17
N GLU A 302 -1.78 -7.04 18.51
CA GLU A 302 -1.84 -6.37 19.79
C GLU A 302 -3.14 -6.70 20.53
N SER A 303 -3.16 -6.35 21.80
CA SER A 303 -4.19 -6.63 22.82
C SER A 303 -4.12 -8.01 23.45
N SER A 304 -4.31 -8.02 24.77
CA SER A 304 -4.47 -9.24 25.55
C SER A 304 -5.89 -9.82 25.47
N ARG A 305 -6.84 -9.09 24.87
CA ARG A 305 -8.26 -9.47 24.79
C ARG A 305 -8.91 -8.98 23.49
N SER A 306 -9.84 -9.79 22.99
CA SER A 306 -10.70 -9.43 21.86
C SER A 306 -11.56 -8.19 22.16
N PRO A 307 -11.79 -7.28 21.18
CA PRO A 307 -11.21 -7.32 19.83
C PRO A 307 -9.71 -6.99 19.84
N PHE A 308 -8.94 -7.80 19.13
CA PHE A 308 -7.51 -7.60 18.91
C PHE A 308 -7.29 -6.48 17.89
N VAL A 309 -6.08 -5.91 17.85
CA VAL A 309 -5.69 -4.92 16.83
C VAL A 309 -4.49 -5.48 16.08
N SER A 310 -4.52 -5.48 14.76
CA SER A 310 -3.44 -6.04 13.95
C SER A 310 -3.05 -5.09 12.83
N ASP A 311 -1.79 -5.15 12.42
CA ASP A 311 -1.34 -4.60 11.17
C ASP A 311 -1.93 -5.37 9.97
N ILE A 312 -1.75 -4.82 8.77
CA ILE A 312 -2.26 -5.41 7.53
C ILE A 312 -1.22 -5.32 6.43
N TRP A 313 -0.80 -6.48 5.92
CA TRP A 313 0.15 -6.58 4.81
C TRP A 313 -0.56 -6.91 3.51
N ASN A 314 -1.62 -7.72 3.58
CA ASN A 314 -2.38 -8.13 2.40
C ASN A 314 -3.82 -8.48 2.78
N VAL A 315 -4.74 -8.29 1.83
CA VAL A 315 -6.14 -8.71 1.93
C VAL A 315 -6.57 -9.37 0.63
N LYS A 316 -7.26 -10.50 0.74
CA LYS A 316 -7.86 -11.19 -0.40
C LYS A 316 -9.36 -11.35 -0.15
N MET A 317 -10.15 -10.94 -1.12
CA MET A 317 -11.60 -11.17 -1.11
C MET A 317 -11.90 -12.66 -1.30
N ILE A 318 -12.77 -13.24 -0.46
CA ILE A 318 -13.23 -14.64 -0.60
C ILE A 318 -14.68 -14.69 -1.07
N ASP A 319 -15.52 -13.80 -0.54
CA ASP A 319 -16.91 -13.67 -0.95
C ASP A 319 -17.38 -12.24 -0.69
N ALA A 320 -17.77 -11.56 -1.76
CA ALA A 320 -18.33 -10.22 -1.68
C ALA A 320 -19.79 -10.32 -1.24
N TYR A 321 -20.14 -9.61 -0.17
CA TYR A 321 -21.48 -9.62 0.37
C TYR A 321 -22.45 -8.87 -0.52
N GLN A 322 -23.43 -9.60 -1.03
CA GLN A 322 -24.47 -9.10 -1.92
C GLN A 322 -25.83 -9.63 -1.44
N PRO A 323 -26.50 -8.93 -0.50
CA PRO A 323 -27.74 -9.42 0.12
C PRO A 323 -28.92 -9.53 -0.86
N ASP A 324 -28.88 -8.79 -1.97
CA ASP A 324 -30.00 -8.67 -2.92
C ASP A 324 -29.76 -9.39 -4.26
N THR A 325 -28.66 -10.12 -4.43
CA THR A 325 -28.47 -10.94 -5.63
C THR A 325 -29.41 -12.13 -5.59
N LYS A 326 -30.25 -12.26 -6.62
CA LYS A 326 -30.99 -13.51 -6.84
C LYS A 326 -29.95 -14.63 -6.93
N SER A 327 -30.07 -15.63 -6.05
CA SER A 327 -29.27 -16.86 -6.09
C SER A 327 -29.06 -17.28 -7.54
N ASN A 328 -27.80 -17.28 -7.97
CA ASN A 328 -27.44 -17.78 -9.28
C ASN A 328 -27.72 -19.29 -9.30
N ASN A 329 -28.35 -19.78 -10.37
CA ASN A 329 -28.54 -21.22 -10.52
C ASN A 329 -27.16 -21.87 -10.70
N THR A 330 -26.73 -22.65 -9.71
CA THR A 330 -25.49 -23.43 -9.81
C THR A 330 -25.54 -24.37 -11.00
N ILE A 331 -24.52 -24.31 -11.84
CA ILE A 331 -24.38 -25.20 -13.00
C ILE A 331 -23.61 -26.47 -12.57
N GLN A 332 -24.25 -27.63 -12.67
CA GLN A 332 -23.56 -28.90 -12.50
C GLN A 332 -22.77 -29.23 -13.78
N LEU A 333 -21.45 -29.28 -13.66
CA LEU A 333 -20.53 -29.60 -14.73
C LEU A 333 -20.32 -31.11 -14.83
N THR A 334 -20.29 -31.60 -16.06
CA THR A 334 -19.85 -32.97 -16.38
C THR A 334 -18.44 -32.88 -16.95
N ILE A 335 -17.48 -33.55 -16.33
CA ILE A 335 -16.08 -33.51 -16.79
C ILE A 335 -15.94 -34.43 -18.00
N ASP A 336 -15.39 -33.89 -19.09
CA ASP A 336 -15.07 -34.68 -20.28
C ASP A 336 -14.10 -35.81 -19.95
N LYS A 337 -14.34 -37.00 -20.51
CA LYS A 337 -13.56 -38.21 -20.20
C LYS A 337 -12.05 -38.04 -20.39
N GLU A 338 -11.64 -37.22 -21.34
CA GLU A 338 -10.24 -36.89 -21.61
C GLU A 338 -9.60 -35.98 -20.57
N ASN A 339 -10.39 -35.21 -19.82
CA ASN A 339 -9.94 -34.25 -18.82
C ASN A 339 -10.04 -34.77 -17.38
N ILE A 340 -10.73 -35.88 -17.11
CA ILE A 340 -10.91 -36.43 -15.74
C ILE A 340 -9.57 -36.57 -15.00
N SER A 341 -8.55 -37.17 -15.64
CA SER A 341 -7.24 -37.34 -15.00
C SER A 341 -6.51 -36.02 -14.72
N ARG A 342 -6.74 -35.00 -15.56
CA ARG A 342 -6.17 -33.66 -15.37
C ARG A 342 -6.84 -32.93 -14.21
N VAL A 343 -8.17 -32.92 -14.16
CA VAL A 343 -8.93 -32.33 -13.04
C VAL A 343 -8.55 -33.01 -11.73
N LYS A 344 -8.49 -34.35 -11.71
CA LYS A 344 -8.08 -35.12 -10.53
C LYS A 344 -6.67 -34.73 -10.05
N THR A 345 -5.73 -34.63 -10.97
CA THR A 345 -4.35 -34.22 -10.63
C THR A 345 -4.36 -32.79 -10.10
N PHE A 346 -5.04 -31.87 -10.79
CA PHE A 346 -5.16 -30.47 -10.38
C PHE A 346 -5.69 -30.32 -8.95
N VAL A 347 -6.84 -30.93 -8.63
CA VAL A 347 -7.40 -30.82 -7.27
C VAL A 347 -6.53 -31.51 -6.22
N SER A 348 -5.77 -32.55 -6.59
CA SER A 348 -4.89 -33.26 -5.64
C SER A 348 -3.62 -32.50 -5.27
N ILE A 349 -3.16 -31.58 -6.11
CA ILE A 349 -1.96 -30.77 -5.85
C ILE A 349 -2.27 -29.45 -5.14
N LEU A 350 -3.55 -29.09 -5.00
CA LEU A 350 -3.93 -27.90 -4.25
C LEU A 350 -3.62 -28.11 -2.76
N ASN A 351 -3.00 -27.10 -2.16
CA ASN A 351 -2.80 -27.07 -0.71
C ASN A 351 -4.09 -26.64 -0.02
N TRP A 352 -4.99 -27.61 0.15
CA TRP A 352 -6.29 -27.44 0.79
C TRP A 352 -6.19 -27.04 2.25
N GLU A 353 -7.17 -26.28 2.70
CA GLU A 353 -7.28 -25.86 4.09
C GLU A 353 -8.64 -26.25 4.65
N GLU A 354 -8.64 -26.94 5.79
CA GLU A 354 -9.87 -27.31 6.49
C GLU A 354 -10.47 -26.08 7.17
N MET A 355 -11.60 -25.60 6.67
CA MET A 355 -12.31 -24.46 7.24
C MET A 355 -13.80 -24.53 6.92
N LYS A 356 -14.63 -24.19 7.90
CA LYS A 356 -16.07 -24.03 7.68
C LYS A 356 -16.33 -22.61 7.23
N LEU A 357 -16.66 -22.46 5.95
CA LEU A 357 -17.02 -21.18 5.36
C LEU A 357 -18.49 -21.21 4.98
N GLU A 358 -19.19 -20.15 5.34
CA GLU A 358 -20.51 -19.85 4.81
C GLU A 358 -20.33 -18.80 3.71
N PHE A 359 -20.93 -19.00 2.55
CA PHE A 359 -20.87 -18.07 1.41
C PHE A 359 -22.23 -17.35 1.27
N THR A 360 -22.21 -16.10 0.85
CA THR A 360 -23.41 -15.28 0.67
C THR A 360 -24.29 -15.81 -0.46
N ASN A 361 -23.65 -16.19 -1.56
CA ASN A 361 -24.33 -16.69 -2.76
C ASN A 361 -24.07 -18.19 -2.98
N SER A 362 -24.97 -18.84 -3.70
CA SER A 362 -24.75 -20.18 -4.22
C SER A 362 -23.57 -20.20 -5.20
N PRO A 363 -22.80 -21.30 -5.28
CA PRO A 363 -21.65 -21.39 -6.18
C PRO A 363 -22.10 -21.28 -7.64
N ASN A 364 -21.24 -20.70 -8.48
CA ASN A 364 -21.48 -20.60 -9.92
C ASN A 364 -21.50 -21.99 -10.57
N TYR A 365 -20.56 -22.85 -10.17
CA TYR A 365 -20.40 -24.19 -10.74
C TYR A 365 -20.21 -25.26 -9.65
N LYS A 366 -20.56 -26.50 -9.99
CA LYS A 366 -20.22 -27.68 -9.19
C LYS A 366 -19.72 -28.80 -10.09
N PHE A 367 -18.73 -29.56 -9.65
CA PHE A 367 -18.26 -30.75 -10.33
C PHE A 367 -17.91 -31.84 -9.31
N GLU A 368 -17.76 -33.08 -9.75
CA GLU A 368 -17.48 -34.23 -8.89
C GLU A 368 -16.28 -35.02 -9.40
N VAL A 369 -15.36 -35.36 -8.50
CA VAL A 369 -14.21 -36.23 -8.75
C VAL A 369 -14.05 -37.17 -7.56
N ASP A 370 -14.00 -38.48 -7.81
CA ASP A 370 -13.82 -39.52 -6.80
C ASP A 370 -14.79 -39.38 -5.60
N ASP A 371 -16.09 -39.19 -5.87
CA ASP A 371 -17.16 -39.00 -4.88
C ASP A 371 -17.02 -37.74 -4.00
N ILE A 372 -16.14 -36.79 -4.39
CA ILE A 372 -15.98 -35.49 -3.75
C ILE A 372 -16.62 -34.43 -4.65
N VAL A 373 -17.55 -33.67 -4.08
CA VAL A 373 -18.18 -32.53 -4.76
C VAL A 373 -17.32 -31.30 -4.50
N TYR A 374 -16.99 -30.59 -5.57
CA TYR A 374 -16.28 -29.32 -5.53
C TYR A 374 -17.21 -28.22 -6.03
N GLU A 375 -17.35 -27.18 -5.23
CA GLU A 375 -18.14 -26.00 -5.50
C GLU A 375 -17.20 -24.85 -5.89
N ILE A 376 -17.55 -24.09 -6.95
CA ILE A 376 -16.74 -23.00 -7.47
C ILE A 376 -17.52 -21.69 -7.39
N TRP A 377 -16.92 -20.69 -6.75
CA TRP A 377 -17.27 -19.28 -6.90
C TRP A 377 -16.26 -18.61 -7.83
N SER A 378 -16.77 -17.95 -8.85
CA SER A 378 -16.00 -17.31 -9.92
C SER A 378 -15.94 -15.80 -9.68
N TYR A 379 -14.76 -15.29 -9.37
CA TYR A 379 -14.49 -13.87 -9.19
C TYR A 379 -13.55 -13.37 -10.29
N SER A 380 -13.42 -12.05 -10.40
CA SER A 380 -12.53 -11.42 -11.39
C SER A 380 -11.06 -11.75 -11.19
N ASP A 381 -10.66 -12.05 -9.95
CA ASP A 381 -9.26 -12.30 -9.57
C ASP A 381 -8.93 -13.79 -9.35
N GLY A 382 -9.88 -14.69 -9.69
CA GLY A 382 -9.69 -16.13 -9.59
C GLY A 382 -10.94 -16.87 -9.10
N PHE A 383 -10.74 -18.14 -8.72
CA PHE A 383 -11.79 -19.02 -8.22
C PHE A 383 -11.59 -19.30 -6.74
N VAL A 384 -12.70 -19.38 -6.01
CA VAL A 384 -12.73 -20.01 -4.69
C VAL A 384 -13.36 -21.38 -4.85
N LEU A 385 -12.64 -22.41 -4.41
CA LEU A 385 -13.12 -23.78 -4.38
C LEU A 385 -13.48 -24.17 -2.94
N TYR A 386 -14.59 -24.88 -2.79
CA TYR A 386 -14.99 -25.53 -1.55
C TYR A 386 -15.32 -26.99 -1.81
N SER A 387 -14.78 -27.91 -1.02
CA SER A 387 -15.01 -29.34 -1.14
C SER A 387 -16.08 -29.81 -0.16
N SER A 388 -16.81 -30.88 -0.52
CA SER A 388 -17.76 -31.53 0.39
C SER A 388 -17.14 -32.12 1.66
N LYS A 389 -15.80 -32.13 1.77
CA LYS A 389 -15.07 -32.51 2.98
C LYS A 389 -14.88 -31.34 3.95
N GLY A 390 -15.29 -30.13 3.59
CA GLY A 390 -15.08 -28.92 4.39
C GLY A 390 -13.70 -28.29 4.19
N GLU A 391 -13.10 -28.50 3.02
CA GLU A 391 -11.82 -27.91 2.65
C GLU A 391 -12.05 -26.78 1.65
N TYR A 392 -11.28 -25.70 1.75
CA TYR A 392 -11.36 -24.59 0.79
C TYR A 392 -9.99 -24.22 0.23
N ARG A 393 -10.02 -23.55 -0.94
CA ARG A 393 -8.84 -22.92 -1.53
C ARG A 393 -9.26 -21.79 -2.46
N LYS A 394 -8.68 -20.59 -2.27
CA LYS A 394 -8.63 -19.56 -3.32
C LYS A 394 -7.46 -19.83 -4.25
N ILE A 395 -7.72 -19.93 -5.55
CA ILE A 395 -6.71 -20.05 -6.60
C ILE A 395 -6.64 -18.75 -7.41
N ASN A 396 -5.44 -18.42 -7.88
CA ASN A 396 -5.20 -17.21 -8.68
C ASN A 396 -5.71 -17.38 -10.11
N GLU A 397 -5.67 -16.28 -10.88
CA GLU A 397 -6.09 -16.23 -12.28
C GLU A 397 -5.49 -17.34 -13.15
N ASP A 398 -4.17 -17.57 -13.08
CA ASP A 398 -3.51 -18.60 -13.91
C ASP A 398 -4.07 -20.01 -13.65
N PHE A 399 -4.20 -20.38 -12.37
CA PHE A 399 -4.76 -21.67 -11.98
C PHE A 399 -6.26 -21.75 -12.30
N SER A 400 -6.98 -20.64 -12.20
CA SER A 400 -8.39 -20.58 -12.58
C SER A 400 -8.60 -20.79 -14.07
N ILE A 401 -7.76 -20.19 -14.92
CA ILE A 401 -7.80 -20.39 -16.37
C ILE A 401 -7.51 -21.85 -16.71
N GLU A 402 -6.51 -22.46 -16.06
CA GLU A 402 -6.17 -23.87 -16.25
C GLU A 402 -7.36 -24.78 -15.87
N LEU A 403 -7.92 -24.60 -14.68
CA LEU A 403 -9.07 -25.39 -14.23
C LEU A 403 -10.30 -25.16 -15.11
N ALA A 404 -10.56 -23.91 -15.49
CA ALA A 404 -11.65 -23.56 -16.40
C ALA A 404 -11.53 -24.29 -17.74
N GLY A 405 -10.31 -24.38 -18.28
CA GLY A 405 -10.01 -25.14 -19.50
C GLY A 405 -10.28 -26.63 -19.38
N TYR A 406 -9.98 -27.24 -18.22
CA TYR A 406 -10.31 -28.66 -17.98
C TYR A 406 -11.81 -28.92 -17.80
N LEU A 407 -12.52 -27.94 -17.24
CA LEU A 407 -13.94 -28.01 -16.95
C LEU A 407 -14.84 -27.54 -18.10
N GLY A 408 -14.27 -26.94 -19.16
CA GLY A 408 -15.01 -26.42 -20.30
C GLY A 408 -15.84 -25.18 -19.99
N ILE A 409 -15.39 -24.35 -19.04
CA ILE A 409 -16.06 -23.10 -18.64
C ILE A 409 -15.23 -21.88 -19.05
N GLY A 410 -15.87 -20.72 -19.24
CA GLY A 410 -15.18 -19.45 -19.47
C GLY A 410 -14.63 -18.86 -18.17
N PHE A 411 -13.45 -18.24 -18.23
CA PHE A 411 -12.90 -17.41 -17.14
C PHE A 411 -13.12 -15.93 -17.46
N GLY A 412 -13.60 -15.14 -16.50
CA GLY A 412 -13.81 -13.69 -16.66
C GLY A 412 -15.07 -13.26 -17.43
N GLU A 413 -15.96 -14.18 -17.80
CA GLU A 413 -17.28 -13.86 -18.39
C GLU A 413 -18.36 -13.85 -17.30
N ASN A 414 -18.45 -12.77 -16.50
CA ASN A 414 -19.62 -12.46 -15.66
C ASN A 414 -19.92 -10.96 -15.68
#